data_AF-G7MDF4-F1
#
_entry.id   AF-G7MDF4-F1
#
_cell.length_a   1.000
_cell.length_b   1.000
_cell.length_c   1.000
_cell.angle_alpha   90.00
_cell.angle_beta   90.00
_cell.angle_gamma   90.00
#
_symmetry.space_group_name_H-M   'P 1'
#
loop_
_entity.id
_entity.type
_entity.pdbx_description
1 polymer ?
#
loop_
_entity_poly.entity_id
_entity_poly.type
_entity_poly.pdbx_seq_one_letter_code
_entity_poly.pdbx_strand_id
1 'polypeptide(L)'
;MKFEWKKQEKNLDLPKEKPDLITVPKQKFFMISGKGNPNDEEFSEKIGVLYSLSYAVRMMPKQGYTPDGYFEYTVYPLEGIWDLTEEGKQSDILNKDQLLYTIMIRQPDFVTQEVVNKAFENVRKKKPHLLLNDVTFETMEDGLSVYV
;
A
#
# COMPACT_ATOMS: atom_id res chain seq x y z
N MET A 1 -17.98 -15.72 -5.73
CA MET A 1 -17.01 -16.33 -4.79
C MET A 1 -15.90 -15.33 -4.57
N LYS A 2 -15.50 -15.07 -3.32
CA LYS A 2 -14.46 -14.09 -2.99
C LYS A 2 -13.09 -14.59 -3.48
N PHE A 3 -12.35 -13.73 -4.17
CA PHE A 3 -10.94 -13.94 -4.51
C PHE A 3 -10.12 -13.88 -3.23
N GLU A 4 -9.48 -15.00 -2.92
CA GLU A 4 -8.57 -15.14 -1.79
C GLU A 4 -7.14 -15.06 -2.31
N TRP A 5 -6.62 -13.84 -2.46
CA TRP A 5 -5.25 -13.61 -2.93
C TRP A 5 -4.23 -14.42 -2.10
N LYS A 6 -4.44 -14.55 -0.78
CA LYS A 6 -3.64 -15.42 0.11
C LYS A 6 -3.52 -16.89 -0.36
N LYS A 7 -4.50 -17.40 -1.11
CA LYS A 7 -4.47 -18.77 -1.65
C LYS A 7 -3.93 -18.82 -3.07
N GLN A 8 -4.14 -17.78 -3.86
CA GLN A 8 -3.83 -17.75 -5.28
C GLN A 8 -2.45 -17.15 -5.58
N GLU A 9 -1.95 -16.29 -4.69
CA GLU A 9 -0.68 -15.55 -4.80
C GLU A 9 0.28 -15.91 -3.66
N LYS A 10 0.23 -17.18 -3.20
CA LYS A 10 1.03 -17.69 -2.08
C LYS A 10 2.54 -17.44 -2.19
N ASN A 11 3.04 -17.27 -3.41
CA ASN A 11 4.47 -17.09 -3.66
C ASN A 11 4.96 -15.65 -3.47
N LEU A 12 4.05 -14.67 -3.35
CA LEU A 12 4.41 -13.25 -3.21
C LEU A 12 4.13 -12.72 -1.80
N ASP A 13 3.06 -13.18 -1.14
CA ASP A 13 2.56 -12.48 0.06
C ASP A 13 2.57 -13.32 1.35
N LEU A 14 3.23 -14.48 1.35
CA LEU A 14 3.38 -15.32 2.54
C LEU A 14 4.85 -15.63 2.82
N PRO A 15 5.38 -15.22 3.99
CA PRO A 15 6.74 -15.58 4.39
C PRO A 15 6.85 -17.10 4.50
N LYS A 16 7.94 -17.64 3.96
CA LYS A 16 8.29 -19.06 4.08
C LYS A 16 9.21 -19.23 5.29
N GLU A 17 9.25 -20.42 5.88
CA GLU A 17 10.17 -20.73 6.98
C GLU A 17 11.65 -20.66 6.58
N LYS A 18 11.95 -20.57 5.28
CA LYS A 18 13.30 -20.52 4.74
C LYS A 18 13.43 -19.36 3.76
N PRO A 19 14.58 -18.68 3.74
CA PRO A 19 14.86 -17.67 2.74
C PRO A 19 14.70 -18.25 1.33
N ASP A 20 14.02 -17.53 0.44
CA ASP A 20 13.81 -17.96 -0.94
C ASP A 20 14.07 -16.81 -1.91
N LEU A 21 14.62 -17.14 -3.07
CA LEU A 21 14.85 -16.19 -4.14
C LEU A 21 13.59 -16.12 -4.99
N ILE A 22 13.00 -14.94 -5.08
CA ILE A 22 11.78 -14.73 -5.86
C ILE A 22 11.94 -13.56 -6.82
N THR A 23 11.13 -13.56 -7.87
CA THR A 23 10.95 -12.39 -8.73
C THR A 23 9.58 -11.81 -8.50
N VAL A 24 9.53 -10.63 -7.90
CA VAL A 24 8.30 -9.90 -7.61
C VAL A 24 7.95 -9.05 -8.84
N PRO A 25 6.82 -9.32 -9.51
CA PRO A 25 6.44 -8.60 -10.72
C PRO A 25 5.97 -7.18 -10.41
N LYS A 26 5.81 -6.38 -11.47
CA LYS A 26 5.12 -5.09 -11.39
C LYS A 26 3.74 -5.21 -10.77
N GLN A 27 3.47 -4.38 -9.76
CA GLN A 27 2.20 -4.30 -9.06
C GLN A 27 1.78 -2.85 -8.87
N LYS A 28 0.48 -2.59 -8.78
CA LYS A 28 -0.09 -1.25 -8.57
C LYS A 28 -0.35 -1.02 -7.08
N PHE A 29 -0.07 0.18 -6.59
CA PHE A 29 -0.22 0.51 -5.17
C PHE A 29 -0.81 1.90 -4.98
N PHE A 30 -1.57 2.07 -3.89
CA PHE A 30 -1.64 3.38 -3.24
C PHE A 30 -0.41 3.52 -2.34
N MET A 31 0.30 4.64 -2.45
CA MET A 31 1.57 4.89 -1.75
C MET A 31 1.54 6.24 -1.05
N ILE A 32 2.21 6.34 0.09
CA ILE A 32 2.48 7.62 0.76
C ILE A 32 3.83 7.56 1.45
N SER A 33 4.63 8.59 1.21
CA SER A 33 6.00 8.69 1.73
C SER A 33 6.06 9.56 2.98
N GLY A 34 7.14 9.41 3.74
CA GLY A 34 7.38 10.22 4.92
C GLY A 34 8.77 10.03 5.51
N LYS A 35 8.98 10.79 6.58
CA LYS A 35 10.16 10.70 7.44
C LYS A 35 9.67 10.64 8.89
N GLY A 36 10.39 9.95 9.75
CA GLY A 36 10.21 10.02 11.19
C GLY A 36 9.80 8.71 11.83
N ASN A 37 9.55 8.79 13.13
CA ASN A 37 9.30 7.62 13.96
C ASN A 37 7.92 7.01 13.67
N PRO A 38 7.83 5.73 13.29
CA PRO A 38 6.55 5.11 12.94
C PRO A 38 5.63 4.84 14.15
N ASN A 39 6.06 5.22 15.35
CA ASN A 39 5.22 5.20 16.54
C ASN A 39 4.47 6.52 16.75
N ASP A 40 4.74 7.54 15.93
CA ASP A 40 4.09 8.84 16.02
C ASP A 40 2.74 8.83 15.27
N GLU A 41 1.88 9.76 15.66
CA GLU A 41 0.50 9.86 15.16
C GLU A 41 0.43 10.02 13.63
N GLU A 42 1.34 10.81 13.05
CA GLU A 42 1.39 11.04 11.60
C GLU A 42 1.50 9.73 10.80
N PHE A 43 2.30 8.77 11.29
CA PHE A 43 2.44 7.47 10.61
C PHE A 43 1.12 6.68 10.62
N SER A 44 0.42 6.67 11.75
CA SER A 44 -0.90 6.05 11.89
C SER A 44 -1.96 6.74 11.02
N GLU A 45 -1.93 8.06 10.91
CA GLU A 45 -2.82 8.81 10.02
C GLU A 45 -2.60 8.45 8.55
N LYS A 46 -1.35 8.35 8.10
CA LYS A 46 -0.99 7.92 6.73
C LYS A 46 -1.54 6.53 6.42
N ILE A 47 -1.39 5.58 7.36
CA ILE A 47 -1.99 4.25 7.25
C ILE A 47 -3.53 4.34 7.11
N GLY A 48 -4.17 5.16 7.94
CA GLY A 48 -5.62 5.37 7.90
C GLY A 48 -6.12 5.89 6.55
N VAL A 49 -5.36 6.79 5.91
CA VAL A 49 -5.66 7.31 4.58
C VAL A 49 -5.53 6.23 3.51
N LEU A 50 -4.45 5.44 3.51
CA LEU A 50 -4.26 4.33 2.56
C LEU A 50 -5.38 3.29 2.64
N TYR A 51 -5.79 2.91 3.85
CA TYR A 51 -6.91 1.99 4.05
C TYR A 51 -8.22 2.62 3.59
N SER A 52 -8.44 3.91 3.84
CA SER A 52 -9.66 4.61 3.40
C SER A 52 -9.83 4.54 1.88
N LEU A 53 -8.75 4.76 1.12
CA LEU A 53 -8.75 4.64 -0.35
C LEU A 53 -8.95 3.18 -0.80
N SER A 54 -8.22 2.24 -0.21
CA SER A 54 -8.32 0.82 -0.57
C SER A 54 -9.71 0.25 -0.32
N TYR A 55 -10.34 0.61 0.80
CA TYR A 55 -11.73 0.24 1.08
C TYR A 55 -12.73 0.98 0.20
N ALA A 56 -12.45 2.22 -0.20
CA ALA A 56 -13.31 2.93 -1.13
C ALA A 56 -13.43 2.19 -2.46
N VAL A 57 -12.31 1.70 -3.02
CA VAL A 57 -12.30 0.84 -4.22
C VAL A 57 -13.09 -0.45 -3.98
N ARG A 58 -12.76 -1.19 -2.92
CA ARG A 58 -13.42 -2.46 -2.59
C ARG A 58 -14.94 -2.34 -2.43
N MET A 59 -15.41 -1.20 -1.93
CA MET A 59 -16.83 -0.98 -1.66
C MET A 59 -17.60 -0.34 -2.82
N MET A 60 -16.96 -0.03 -3.96
CA MET A 60 -17.63 0.60 -5.10
C MET A 60 -18.88 -0.16 -5.58
N PRO A 61 -18.88 -1.50 -5.73
CA PRO A 61 -20.06 -2.22 -6.20
C PRO A 61 -21.27 -2.04 -5.29
N LYS A 62 -21.02 -1.95 -3.97
CA LYS A 62 -22.08 -1.67 -2.98
C LYS A 62 -22.59 -0.23 -3.03
N GLN A 63 -21.90 0.65 -3.74
CA GLN A 63 -22.25 2.06 -3.96
C GLN A 63 -22.81 2.29 -5.37
N GLY A 64 -23.13 1.22 -6.12
CA GLY A 64 -23.77 1.31 -7.43
C GLY A 64 -22.82 1.45 -8.62
N TYR A 65 -21.51 1.34 -8.41
CA TYR A 65 -20.51 1.38 -9.47
C TYR A 65 -19.62 0.14 -9.39
N THR A 66 -19.60 -0.69 -10.43
CA THR A 66 -18.72 -1.87 -10.47
C THR A 66 -17.66 -1.64 -11.53
N PRO A 67 -16.37 -1.52 -11.16
CA PRO A 67 -15.29 -1.42 -12.13
C PRO A 67 -15.27 -2.62 -13.09
N ASP A 68 -14.89 -2.39 -14.34
CA ASP A 68 -14.66 -3.47 -15.29
C ASP A 68 -13.55 -4.39 -14.79
N GLY A 69 -13.78 -5.71 -14.85
CA GLY A 69 -12.85 -6.71 -14.32
C GLY A 69 -12.84 -6.82 -12.79
N TYR A 70 -13.76 -6.16 -12.08
CA TYR A 70 -13.88 -6.29 -10.63
C TYR A 70 -14.14 -7.74 -10.21
N PHE A 71 -13.45 -8.14 -9.16
CA PHE A 71 -13.75 -9.34 -8.38
C PHE A 71 -13.77 -8.97 -6.90
N GLU A 72 -14.56 -9.67 -6.09
CA GLU A 72 -14.57 -9.43 -4.64
C GLU A 72 -13.26 -9.93 -4.01
N TYR A 73 -12.58 -9.10 -3.22
CA TYR A 73 -11.28 -9.42 -2.61
C TYR A 73 -11.21 -8.95 -1.16
N THR A 74 -10.20 -9.42 -0.42
CA THR A 74 -9.77 -8.79 0.84
C THR A 74 -8.76 -7.70 0.51
N VAL A 75 -8.84 -6.54 1.15
CA VAL A 75 -7.80 -5.50 1.03
C VAL A 75 -6.43 -6.13 1.33
N TYR A 76 -5.43 -5.81 0.50
CA TYR A 76 -4.05 -6.30 0.65
C TYR A 76 -3.43 -5.79 1.97
N PRO A 77 -2.41 -6.47 2.50
CA PRO A 77 -1.73 -6.02 3.70
C PRO A 77 -1.09 -4.65 3.49
N LEU A 78 -0.80 -3.96 4.60
CA LEU A 78 0.06 -2.80 4.57
C LEU A 78 1.50 -3.29 4.35
N GLU A 79 2.18 -2.65 3.40
CA GLU A 79 3.59 -2.87 3.11
C GLU A 79 4.36 -1.56 3.31
N GLY A 80 5.68 -1.65 3.47
CA GLY A 80 6.52 -0.47 3.64
C GLY A 80 7.97 -0.71 3.26
N ILE A 81 8.53 0.21 2.47
CA ILE A 81 9.96 0.30 2.19
C ILE A 81 10.56 1.32 3.14
N TRP A 82 11.74 1.00 3.68
CA TRP A 82 12.43 1.80 4.69
C TRP A 82 13.86 2.09 4.25
N ASP A 83 14.30 3.31 4.52
CA ASP A 83 15.70 3.73 4.44
C ASP A 83 16.00 4.67 5.61
N LEU A 84 17.24 5.13 5.71
CA LEU A 84 17.67 6.16 6.64
C LEU A 84 18.09 7.41 5.89
N THR A 85 17.93 8.57 6.52
CA THR A 85 18.62 9.78 6.05
C THR A 85 20.14 9.59 6.09
N GLU A 86 20.87 10.43 5.36
CA GLU A 86 22.35 10.41 5.39
C GLU A 86 22.92 10.64 6.79
N GLU A 87 22.24 11.44 7.63
CA GLU A 87 22.57 11.61 9.04
C GLU A 87 22.30 10.32 9.83
N GLY A 88 21.14 9.70 9.63
CA GLY A 88 20.78 8.42 10.27
C GLY A 88 21.77 7.30 9.95
N LYS A 89 22.30 7.27 8.73
CA LYS A 89 23.33 6.30 8.28
C LYS A 89 24.69 6.47 8.97
N GLN A 90 24.97 7.63 9.55
CA GLN A 90 26.23 7.91 10.27
C GLN A 90 26.21 7.47 11.73
N SER A 91 25.05 7.07 12.25
CA SER A 91 24.88 6.66 13.65
C SER A 91 24.92 5.15 13.80
N ASP A 92 25.69 4.66 14.79
CA ASP A 92 25.69 3.23 15.18
C ASP A 92 24.39 2.81 15.89
N ILE A 93 23.61 3.78 16.36
CA ILE A 93 22.32 3.56 17.03
C ILE A 93 21.20 4.03 16.10
N LEU A 94 20.19 3.18 15.91
CA LEU A 94 19.00 3.53 15.14
C LEU A 94 18.23 4.68 15.79
N ASN A 95 18.33 5.87 15.19
CA ASN A 95 17.43 6.97 15.48
C ASN A 95 16.19 6.86 14.58
N LYS A 96 15.03 6.53 15.17
CA LYS A 96 13.78 6.36 14.43
C LYS A 96 13.29 7.65 13.75
N ASP A 97 13.69 8.82 14.27
CA ASP A 97 13.33 10.10 13.66
C ASP A 97 14.05 10.32 12.31
N GLN A 98 15.08 9.53 12.03
CA GLN A 98 15.82 9.54 10.78
C GLN A 98 15.37 8.46 9.79
N LEU A 99 14.31 7.70 10.10
CA LEU A 99 13.71 6.77 9.14
C LEU A 99 13.04 7.53 8.00
N LEU A 100 13.33 7.11 6.78
CA LEU A 100 12.59 7.45 5.58
C LEU A 100 11.73 6.24 5.23
N TYR A 101 10.49 6.48 4.81
CA TYR A 101 9.60 5.38 4.44
C TYR A 101 8.70 5.74 3.28
N THR A 102 8.30 4.71 2.54
CA THR A 102 7.13 4.70 1.68
C THR A 102 6.27 3.53 2.11
N ILE A 103 5.09 3.82 2.67
CA ILE A 103 4.10 2.80 3.01
C ILE A 103 3.07 2.71 1.90
N MET A 104 2.55 1.51 1.69
CA MET A 104 1.73 1.23 0.51
C MET A 104 0.76 0.07 0.73
N ILE A 105 -0.32 0.07 -0.06
CA ILE A 105 -1.28 -1.03 -0.13
C ILE A 105 -1.53 -1.37 -1.59
N ARG A 106 -1.20 -2.61 -1.96
CA ARG A 106 -1.42 -3.14 -3.31
C ARG A 106 -2.89 -3.02 -3.73
N GLN A 107 -3.10 -2.72 -5.00
CA GLN A 107 -4.40 -2.67 -5.65
C GLN A 107 -4.50 -3.75 -6.73
N PRO A 108 -5.68 -4.37 -6.93
CA PRO A 108 -5.91 -5.28 -8.05
C PRO A 108 -5.66 -4.63 -9.42
N ASP A 109 -5.35 -5.45 -10.43
CA ASP A 109 -5.05 -4.95 -11.77
C ASP A 109 -6.22 -4.22 -12.45
N PHE A 110 -7.46 -4.53 -12.08
CA PHE A 110 -8.65 -3.83 -12.56
C PHE A 110 -8.70 -2.36 -12.11
N VAL A 111 -7.90 -1.97 -11.12
CA VAL A 111 -7.84 -0.58 -10.65
C VAL A 111 -7.10 0.26 -11.67
N THR A 112 -7.88 1.03 -12.42
CA THR A 112 -7.42 2.02 -13.41
C THR A 112 -7.37 3.42 -12.79
N GLN A 113 -6.79 4.38 -13.51
CA GLN A 113 -6.80 5.79 -13.07
C GLN A 113 -8.21 6.34 -12.86
N GLU A 114 -9.20 5.90 -13.64
CA GLU A 114 -10.60 6.30 -13.44
C GLU A 114 -11.14 5.80 -12.10
N VAL A 115 -10.91 4.52 -11.78
CA VAL A 115 -11.29 3.91 -10.51
C VAL A 115 -10.62 4.66 -9.36
N VAL A 116 -9.33 4.97 -9.49
CA VAL A 116 -8.58 5.75 -8.50
C VAL A 116 -9.24 7.11 -8.29
N ASN A 117 -9.51 7.87 -9.35
CA ASN A 117 -10.12 9.20 -9.25
C ASN A 117 -11.47 9.14 -8.50
N LYS A 118 -12.32 8.16 -8.81
CA LYS A 118 -13.59 7.94 -8.09
C LYS A 118 -13.37 7.60 -6.61
N ALA A 119 -12.35 6.80 -6.29
CA ALA A 119 -12.01 6.47 -4.90
C ALA A 119 -11.61 7.73 -4.13
N PHE A 120 -10.74 8.57 -4.70
CA PHE A 120 -10.33 9.85 -4.11
C PHE A 120 -11.52 10.80 -3.91
N GLU A 121 -12.40 10.94 -4.91
CA GLU A 121 -13.61 11.76 -4.78
C GLU A 121 -14.52 11.26 -3.64
N ASN A 122 -14.74 9.95 -3.55
CA ASN A 122 -15.57 9.35 -2.53
C ASN A 122 -14.99 9.55 -1.12
N VAL A 123 -13.68 9.35 -0.96
CA VAL A 123 -13.01 9.55 0.33
C VAL A 123 -13.02 11.03 0.72
N ARG A 124 -12.69 11.94 -0.20
CA ARG A 124 -12.75 13.40 0.05
C ARG A 124 -14.13 13.85 0.54
N LYS A 125 -15.22 13.28 -0.01
CA LYS A 125 -16.59 13.59 0.41
C LYS A 125 -16.96 13.01 1.77
N LYS A 126 -16.53 11.78 2.07
CA LYS A 126 -16.98 11.03 3.27
C LYS A 126 -16.06 11.19 4.49
N LYS A 127 -14.76 11.29 4.26
CA LYS A 127 -13.69 11.34 5.26
C LYS A 127 -12.55 12.23 4.73
N PRO A 128 -12.77 13.55 4.63
CA PRO A 128 -11.72 14.46 4.18
C PRO A 128 -10.50 14.37 5.11
N HIS A 129 -9.31 14.35 4.52
CA HIS A 129 -8.04 14.33 5.24
C HIS A 129 -6.97 15.05 4.41
N LEU A 130 -6.11 15.84 5.05
CA LEU A 130 -5.09 16.63 4.35
C LEU A 130 -4.09 15.73 3.61
N LEU A 131 -3.64 14.66 4.27
CA LEU A 131 -2.72 13.66 3.72
C LEU A 131 -3.24 12.93 2.47
N LEU A 132 -4.52 13.06 2.10
CA LEU A 132 -4.99 12.55 0.80
C LEU A 132 -4.24 13.19 -0.37
N ASN A 133 -3.73 14.41 -0.21
CA ASN A 133 -2.99 15.09 -1.27
C ASN A 133 -1.59 14.51 -1.47
N ASP A 134 -1.08 13.75 -0.49
CA ASP A 134 0.25 13.17 -0.50
C ASP A 134 0.24 11.70 -0.96
N VAL A 135 -0.95 11.13 -1.20
CA VAL A 135 -1.08 9.76 -1.70
C VAL A 135 -0.90 9.72 -3.22
N THR A 136 -0.01 8.87 -3.70
CA THR A 136 0.14 8.55 -5.12
C THR A 136 -0.44 7.19 -5.46
N PHE A 137 -0.75 6.98 -6.75
CA PHE A 137 -1.09 5.67 -7.30
C PHE A 137 -0.09 5.31 -8.38
N GLU A 138 0.80 4.37 -8.07
CA GLU A 138 1.95 4.06 -8.91
C GLU A 138 2.12 2.56 -9.09
N THR A 139 2.95 2.20 -10.08
CA THR A 139 3.36 0.82 -10.32
C THR A 139 4.81 0.65 -9.88
N MET A 140 5.07 -0.37 -9.07
CA MET A 140 6.40 -0.68 -8.56
C MET A 140 6.77 -2.13 -8.89
N GLU A 141 8.06 -2.37 -9.13
CA GLU A 141 8.65 -3.67 -9.38
C GLU A 141 9.81 -3.87 -8.41
N ASP A 142 9.63 -4.79 -7.46
CA ASP A 142 10.72 -5.18 -6.56
C ASP A 142 11.74 -6.08 -7.28
N GLY A 143 11.31 -6.79 -8.33
CA GLY A 143 12.20 -7.58 -9.17
C GLY A 143 12.81 -8.76 -8.40
N LEU A 144 14.11 -9.01 -8.60
CA LEU A 144 14.80 -10.13 -7.97
C LEU A 144 15.11 -9.83 -6.51
N SER A 145 14.45 -10.55 -5.61
CA SER A 145 14.48 -10.30 -4.16
C SER A 145 14.66 -11.58 -3.36
N VAL A 146 15.18 -11.44 -2.14
CA VAL A 146 15.23 -12.53 -1.16
C VAL A 146 14.16 -12.27 -0.11
N TYR A 147 13.22 -13.21 0.03
CA TYR A 147 12.18 -13.14 1.06
C TYR A 147 12.58 -14.07 2.20
N VAL A 148 12.50 -13.56 3.44
CA VAL A 148 12.91 -14.23 4.68
C VAL A 148 11.75 -14.41 5.64
#